data_AF-A0A2N5PEY2-F1
#
_entry.id   AF-A0A2N5PEY2-F1
#
_cell.length_a   1.000
_cell.length_b   1.000
_cell.length_c   1.000
_cell.angle_alpha   90.00
_cell.angle_beta   90.00
_cell.angle_gamma   90.00
#
_symmetry.space_group_name_H-M   'P 1'
#
loop_
_entity.id
_entity.type
_entity.pdbx_description
1 polymer ?
#
loop_
_entity_poly.entity_id
_entity_poly.type
_entity_poly.pdbx_seq_one_letter_code
_entity_poly.pdbx_strand_id
1 'polypeptide(L)'
;MNVKKKRDFKYIIIIGVLAATGWFLFQQKPDVRSTTVTHTDGEYRLWVEVNANRWTIENREQFAEKLLKMVDENTFQKVHFSEDLEEPHCTIFRVYLMPYHSNWAFEVCCGKQKKDTHRWEIRVRENHL
;
A
#
# COMPACT_ATOMS: atom_id res chain seq x y z
N MET A 1 27.74 -32.29 27.53
CA MET A 1 27.35 -31.63 26.26
C MET A 1 28.31 -30.47 25.99
N ASN A 2 29.04 -30.52 24.87
CA ASN A 2 30.19 -29.65 24.57
C ASN A 2 29.77 -28.16 24.42
N VAL A 3 30.47 -27.23 25.08
CA VAL A 3 30.13 -25.78 25.14
C VAL A 3 30.03 -25.17 23.74
N LYS A 4 30.85 -25.64 22.80
CA LYS A 4 30.85 -25.22 21.39
C LYS A 4 29.52 -25.56 20.69
N LYS A 5 29.02 -26.80 20.82
CA LYS A 5 27.72 -27.25 20.28
C LYS A 5 26.54 -26.44 20.81
N LYS A 6 26.55 -26.05 22.09
CA LYS A 6 25.50 -25.19 22.68
C LYS A 6 25.50 -23.78 22.08
N ARG A 7 26.68 -23.23 21.80
CA ARG A 7 26.83 -21.90 21.20
C ARG A 7 26.42 -21.91 19.72
N ASP A 8 26.82 -22.94 18.98
CA ASP A 8 26.47 -23.10 17.56
C ASP A 8 24.94 -23.28 17.39
N PHE A 9 24.31 -24.06 18.28
CA PHE A 9 22.86 -24.22 18.30
C PHE A 9 22.11 -22.91 18.60
N LYS A 10 22.63 -22.08 19.51
CA LYS A 10 22.08 -20.74 19.77
C LYS A 10 22.15 -19.84 18.54
N TYR A 11 23.26 -19.86 17.79
CA TYR A 11 23.38 -19.07 16.56
C TYR A 11 22.41 -19.52 15.48
N ILE A 12 22.19 -20.82 15.31
CA ILE A 12 21.20 -21.35 14.36
C ILE A 12 19.79 -20.84 14.70
N ILE A 13 19.41 -20.85 15.99
CA ILE A 13 18.12 -20.31 16.42
C ILE A 13 18.03 -18.80 16.12
N ILE A 14 19.07 -18.03 16.46
CA ILE A 14 19.07 -16.57 16.22
C ILE A 14 18.95 -16.25 14.73
N ILE A 15 19.70 -16.93 13.87
CA ILE A 15 19.63 -16.74 12.41
C ILE A 15 18.24 -17.12 11.89
N GLY A 16 17.67 -18.24 12.37
CA GLY A 16 16.32 -18.66 12.00
C GLY A 16 15.25 -17.63 12.37
N VAL A 17 15.35 -17.04 13.58
CA VAL A 17 14.44 -15.98 14.03
C VAL A 17 14.62 -14.71 13.21
N LEU A 18 15.85 -14.30 12.89
CA LEU A 18 16.12 -13.14 12.04
C LEU A 18 15.59 -13.33 10.61
N ALA A 19 15.76 -14.52 10.04
CA ALA A 19 15.22 -14.84 8.72
C ALA A 19 13.69 -14.82 8.71
N ALA A 20 13.04 -15.44 9.71
CA ALA A 20 11.58 -15.47 9.81
C ALA A 20 10.98 -14.06 10.02
N THR A 21 11.61 -13.24 10.86
CA THR A 21 11.17 -11.86 11.10
C THR A 21 11.38 -10.97 9.88
N GLY A 22 12.53 -11.09 9.19
CA GLY A 22 12.77 -10.39 7.92
C GLY A 22 11.75 -10.78 6.85
N TRP A 23 11.44 -12.07 6.72
CA TRP A 23 10.43 -12.58 5.80
C TRP A 23 9.03 -12.06 6.14
N PHE A 24 8.65 -12.06 7.42
CA PHE A 24 7.37 -11.54 7.88
C PHE A 24 7.20 -10.04 7.57
N LEU A 25 8.23 -9.24 7.78
CA LEU A 25 8.22 -7.82 7.43
C LEU A 25 8.11 -7.62 5.91
N PHE A 26 8.78 -8.46 5.11
CA PHE A 26 8.71 -8.40 3.66
C PHE A 26 7.32 -8.76 3.10
N GLN A 27 6.58 -9.65 3.75
CA GLN A 27 5.25 -10.07 3.31
C GLN A 27 4.11 -9.11 3.69
N GLN A 28 4.39 -7.99 4.37
CA GLN A 28 3.35 -7.04 4.74
C GLN A 28 2.68 -6.47 3.49
N LYS A 29 1.42 -6.87 3.28
CA LYS A 29 0.57 -6.37 2.20
C LYS A 29 0.23 -4.90 2.45
N PRO A 30 0.11 -4.09 1.39
CA PRO A 30 -0.39 -2.74 1.54
C PRO A 30 -1.81 -2.76 2.09
N ASP A 31 -2.12 -1.85 3.01
CA ASP A 31 -3.42 -1.81 3.66
C ASP A 31 -3.86 -0.39 4.00
N VAL A 32 -5.18 -0.19 4.02
CA VAL A 32 -5.79 1.14 4.16
C VAL A 32 -5.65 1.64 5.59
N ARG A 33 -5.17 2.88 5.73
CA ARG A 33 -5.13 3.64 6.98
C ARG A 33 -6.40 4.47 7.17
N SER A 34 -6.82 5.14 6.11
CA SER A 34 -7.96 6.05 6.11
C SER A 34 -8.49 6.20 4.69
N THR A 35 -9.78 6.49 4.57
CA THR A 35 -10.42 6.87 3.32
C THR A 35 -11.15 8.18 3.52
N THR A 36 -11.20 9.00 2.48
CA THR A 36 -11.96 10.24 2.50
C THR A 36 -12.56 10.48 1.14
N VAL A 37 -13.82 10.86 1.11
CA VAL A 37 -14.53 11.19 -0.10
C VAL A 37 -14.67 12.70 -0.18
N THR A 38 -14.41 13.26 -1.36
CA THR A 38 -14.63 14.67 -1.64
C THR A 38 -15.41 14.84 -2.94
N HIS A 39 -16.50 15.60 -2.88
CA HIS A 39 -17.20 16.09 -4.07
C HIS A 39 -16.80 17.55 -4.28
N THR A 40 -16.02 17.82 -5.32
CA THR A 40 -15.60 19.18 -5.67
C THR A 40 -15.93 19.43 -7.13
N ASP A 41 -16.63 20.52 -7.44
CA ASP A 41 -17.00 20.91 -8.79
C ASP A 41 -17.76 19.82 -9.59
N GLY A 42 -18.53 18.99 -8.89
CA GLY A 42 -19.26 17.86 -9.48
C GLY A 42 -18.41 16.60 -9.72
N GLU A 43 -17.11 16.63 -9.41
CA GLU A 43 -16.24 15.45 -9.46
C GLU A 43 -16.23 14.73 -8.12
N TYR A 44 -16.61 13.45 -8.15
CA TYR A 44 -16.45 12.53 -7.03
C TYR A 44 -15.03 11.98 -6.98
N ARG A 45 -14.27 12.36 -5.95
CA ARG A 45 -12.88 11.94 -5.74
C ARG A 45 -12.74 11.12 -4.46
N LEU A 46 -12.09 9.97 -4.60
CA LEU A 46 -11.80 9.06 -3.49
C LEU A 46 -10.33 9.20 -3.07
N TRP A 47 -10.10 9.58 -1.82
CA TRP A 47 -8.78 9.57 -1.20
C TRP A 47 -8.60 8.30 -0.41
N VAL A 48 -7.47 7.61 -0.64
CA VAL A 48 -7.10 6.39 0.08
C VAL A 48 -5.70 6.55 0.62
N GLU A 49 -5.58 6.63 1.94
CA GLU A 49 -4.28 6.58 2.60
C GLU A 49 -3.89 5.13 2.86
N VAL A 50 -2.71 4.73 2.40
CA VAL A 50 -2.26 3.33 2.43
C VAL A 50 -0.91 3.24 3.14
N ASN A 51 -0.79 2.29 4.06
CA ASN A 51 0.52 1.88 4.57
C ASN A 51 1.08 0.78 3.68
N ALA A 52 2.34 0.92 3.27
CA ALA A 52 2.99 -0.06 2.42
C ALA A 52 4.47 -0.20 2.76
N ASN A 53 5.01 -1.41 2.68
CA ASN A 53 6.43 -1.63 2.93
C ASN A 53 7.25 -1.11 1.74
N ARG A 54 8.15 -0.14 1.98
CA ARG A 54 9.09 0.41 0.99
C ARG A 54 9.81 -0.67 0.19
N TRP A 55 10.20 -1.77 0.83
CA TRP A 55 11.00 -2.81 0.18
C TRP A 55 10.21 -3.62 -0.85
N THR A 56 8.88 -3.50 -0.84
CA THR A 56 7.98 -4.18 -1.79
C THR A 56 7.59 -3.28 -2.97
N ILE A 57 8.04 -2.02 -2.97
CA ILE A 57 7.68 -1.01 -3.97
C ILE A 57 8.92 -0.74 -4.84
N GLU A 58 9.02 -1.45 -5.96
CA GLU A 58 10.09 -1.25 -6.95
C GLU A 58 9.74 -0.12 -7.93
N ASN A 59 8.50 -0.14 -8.45
CA ASN A 59 7.97 0.86 -9.37
C ASN A 59 6.64 1.41 -8.82
N ARG A 60 6.53 2.74 -8.76
CA ARG A 60 5.37 3.43 -8.17
C ARG A 60 4.12 3.34 -9.04
N GLU A 61 4.25 3.33 -10.36
CA GLU A 61 3.13 3.19 -11.29
C GLU A 61 2.55 1.77 -11.22
N GLN A 62 3.40 0.74 -11.27
CA GLN A 62 2.97 -0.66 -11.09
C GLN A 62 2.33 -0.88 -9.71
N PHE A 63 2.89 -0.25 -8.68
CA PHE A 63 2.30 -0.29 -7.35
C PHE A 63 0.91 0.37 -7.31
N ALA A 64 0.72 1.48 -8.03
CA ALA A 64 -0.57 2.12 -8.14
C ALA A 64 -1.61 1.27 -8.88
N GLU A 65 -1.23 0.59 -9.95
CA GLU A 65 -2.10 -0.38 -10.64
C GLU A 65 -2.53 -1.50 -9.69
N LYS A 66 -1.60 -2.01 -8.87
CA LYS A 66 -1.91 -2.99 -7.83
C LYS A 66 -2.91 -2.44 -6.81
N LEU A 67 -2.74 -1.20 -6.35
CA LEU A 67 -3.68 -0.58 -5.41
C LEU A 67 -5.06 -0.37 -6.03
N LEU A 68 -5.14 0.06 -7.29
CA LEU A 68 -6.40 0.18 -8.02
C LEU A 68 -7.12 -1.16 -8.10
N LYS A 69 -6.40 -2.22 -8.45
CA LYS A 69 -6.94 -3.58 -8.47
C LYS A 69 -7.45 -4.01 -7.08
N MET A 70 -6.75 -3.66 -6.02
CA MET A 70 -7.20 -3.96 -4.65
C MET A 70 -8.45 -3.17 -4.23
N VAL A 71 -8.63 -1.94 -4.73
CA VAL A 71 -9.87 -1.17 -4.53
C VAL A 71 -11.02 -1.84 -5.27
N ASP A 72 -10.81 -2.19 -6.55
CA ASP A 72 -11.81 -2.82 -7.42
C ASP A 72 -12.26 -4.20 -6.91
N GLU A 73 -11.29 -5.05 -6.53
CA GLU A 73 -11.57 -6.37 -5.96
C GLU A 73 -11.92 -6.31 -4.46
N ASN A 74 -11.87 -5.13 -3.84
CA ASN A 74 -12.16 -4.88 -2.43
C ASN A 74 -11.36 -5.77 -1.45
N THR A 75 -10.07 -5.99 -1.74
CA THR A 75 -9.21 -6.99 -1.05
C THR A 75 -8.34 -6.43 0.07
N PHE A 76 -8.57 -5.19 0.49
CA PHE A 76 -7.91 -4.63 1.66
C PHE A 76 -8.35 -5.34 2.94
N GLN A 77 -7.48 -5.39 3.94
CA GLN A 77 -7.76 -6.17 5.15
C GLN A 77 -8.62 -5.38 6.15
N LYS A 78 -8.38 -4.07 6.27
CA LYS A 78 -9.04 -3.23 7.29
C LYS A 78 -10.28 -2.51 6.81
N VAL A 79 -10.38 -2.27 5.51
CA VAL A 79 -11.45 -1.45 4.92
C VAL A 79 -12.06 -2.21 3.76
N HIS A 80 -13.39 -2.28 3.76
CA HIS A 80 -14.16 -2.70 2.62
C HIS A 80 -14.93 -1.50 2.06
N PHE A 81 -14.78 -1.25 0.76
CA PHE A 81 -15.55 -0.25 0.05
C PHE A 81 -16.96 -0.79 -0.21
N SER A 82 -17.97 0.08 -0.13
CA SER A 82 -19.35 -0.27 -0.47
C SER A 82 -19.51 -0.27 -1.99
N GLU A 83 -20.17 -1.31 -2.51
CA GLU A 83 -20.53 -1.44 -3.93
C GLU A 83 -21.67 -0.49 -4.34
N ASP A 84 -22.40 0.07 -3.37
CA ASP A 84 -23.54 0.96 -3.59
C ASP A 84 -23.13 2.42 -3.83
N LEU A 85 -21.83 2.73 -3.64
CA LEU A 85 -21.30 4.07 -3.86
C LEU A 85 -21.07 4.32 -5.35
N GLU A 86 -21.33 5.55 -5.79
CA GLU A 86 -20.96 5.99 -7.14
C GLU A 86 -19.46 5.72 -7.38
N GLU A 87 -19.09 5.31 -8.59
CA GLU A 87 -17.68 5.08 -8.90
C GLU A 87 -16.90 6.40 -8.92
N PRO A 88 -15.72 6.47 -8.28
CA PRO A 88 -14.88 7.66 -8.31
C PRO A 88 -14.43 8.03 -9.71
N HIS A 89 -14.55 9.32 -10.02
CA HIS A 89 -13.96 9.92 -11.23
C HIS A 89 -12.43 9.89 -11.13
N CYS A 90 -11.92 10.03 -9.90
CA CYS A 90 -10.51 9.95 -9.59
C CYS A 90 -10.28 9.30 -8.22
N THR A 91 -9.32 8.38 -8.16
CA THR A 91 -8.82 7.80 -6.90
C THR A 91 -7.41 8.30 -6.65
N ILE A 92 -7.17 8.86 -5.47
CA ILE A 92 -5.89 9.41 -5.07
C ILE A 92 -5.34 8.60 -3.90
N PHE A 93 -4.19 7.97 -4.12
CA PHE A 93 -3.50 7.19 -3.11
C PHE A 93 -2.39 8.01 -2.46
N ARG A 94 -2.41 8.14 -1.13
CA ARG A 94 -1.26 8.63 -0.36
C ARG A 94 -0.57 7.47 0.32
N VAL A 95 0.68 7.24 -0.05
CA VAL A 95 1.43 6.06 0.41
C VAL A 95 2.37 6.44 1.54
N TYR A 96 2.17 5.80 2.69
CA TYR A 96 3.01 5.91 3.87
C TYR A 96 3.88 4.66 3.98
N LEU A 97 5.20 4.85 4.06
CA LEU A 97 6.16 3.74 4.07
C LEU A 97 6.34 3.08 5.44
N MET A 98 5.82 3.73 6.48
CA MET A 98 5.89 3.25 7.86
C MET A 98 4.56 3.53 8.57
N PRO A 99 4.07 2.58 9.39
CA PRO A 99 2.93 2.81 10.26
C PRO A 99 3.20 4.04 11.17
N TYR A 100 2.20 4.89 11.35
CA TYR A 100 2.23 6.07 12.23
C TYR A 100 3.12 7.25 11.80
N HIS A 101 3.79 7.19 10.65
CA HIS A 101 4.40 8.39 10.09
C HIS A 101 3.33 9.39 9.63
N SER A 102 3.56 10.67 9.92
CA SER A 102 2.68 11.77 9.50
C SER A 102 2.90 12.19 8.05
N ASN A 103 4.07 11.86 7.50
CA ASN A 103 4.45 12.23 6.14
C ASN A 103 4.25 11.06 5.19
N TRP A 104 3.44 11.27 4.16
CA TRP A 104 3.37 10.37 3.02
C TRP A 104 4.67 10.47 2.21
N ALA A 105 5.09 9.39 1.57
CA ALA A 105 6.32 9.36 0.76
C ALA A 105 6.07 9.74 -0.69
N PHE A 106 4.98 9.25 -1.27
CA PHE A 106 4.53 9.64 -2.59
C PHE A 106 3.00 9.57 -2.67
N GLU A 107 2.45 10.34 -3.59
CA GLU A 107 1.03 10.41 -3.92
C GLU A 107 0.86 9.90 -5.34
N VAL A 108 -0.20 9.13 -5.57
CA VAL A 108 -0.56 8.69 -6.91
C VAL A 108 -1.99 9.10 -7.21
N CYS A 109 -2.15 9.91 -8.24
CA CYS A 109 -3.45 10.31 -8.75
C CYS A 109 -3.80 9.40 -9.93
N CYS A 110 -4.91 8.67 -9.79
CA CYS A 110 -5.44 7.78 -10.81
C CYS A 110 -6.75 8.38 -11.32
N GLY A 111 -6.70 9.01 -12.50
CA GLY A 111 -7.88 9.56 -13.17
C GLY A 111 -8.40 8.62 -14.26
N LYS A 112 -9.72 8.47 -14.40
CA LYS A 112 -10.28 7.76 -15.56
C LYS A 112 -10.16 8.64 -16.81
N GLN A 113 -9.62 8.11 -17.91
CA GLN A 113 -9.52 8.88 -19.17
C GLN A 113 -10.88 9.14 -19.83
N LYS A 114 -11.85 8.23 -19.66
CA LYS A 114 -13.27 8.36 -20.06
C LYS A 114 -14.15 7.55 -19.11
N LYS A 115 -15.41 7.97 -18.97
CA LYS A 115 -16.40 7.35 -18.06
C LYS A 115 -16.58 5.84 -18.26
N ASP A 116 -16.31 5.34 -19.47
CA ASP A 116 -16.51 3.93 -19.87
C ASP A 116 -15.21 3.14 -20.16
N THR A 117 -14.03 3.75 -19.95
CA THR A 117 -12.75 3.06 -20.20
C THR A 117 -12.08 2.66 -18.90
N HIS A 118 -11.72 1.38 -18.78
CA HIS A 118 -10.87 0.83 -17.71
C HIS A 118 -9.39 1.28 -17.82
N ARG A 119 -9.13 2.41 -18.51
CA ARG A 119 -7.79 2.99 -18.67
C ARG A 119 -7.63 4.15 -17.69
N TRP A 120 -6.72 3.95 -16.76
CA TRP A 120 -6.33 4.93 -15.76
C TRP A 120 -5.15 5.74 -16.26
N GLU A 121 -5.24 7.07 -16.16
CA GLU A 121 -4.08 7.93 -16.22
C GLU A 121 -3.46 8.00 -14.83
N ILE A 122 -2.26 7.45 -14.69
CA ILE A 122 -1.53 7.39 -13.42
C ILE A 122 -0.52 8.53 -13.40
N ARG A 123 -0.62 9.40 -12.40
CA ARG A 123 0.34 10.48 -12.15
C ARG A 123 0.94 10.32 -10.77
N VAL A 124 2.26 10.15 -10.72
CA VAL A 124 3.01 10.01 -9.47
C VAL A 124 3.60 11.36 -9.06
N ARG A 125 3.44 11.71 -7.78
CA ARG A 125 4.06 12.89 -7.17
C ARG A 125 4.87 12.46 -5.96
N GLU A 126 6.16 12.76 -5.96
CA GLU A 126 7.02 12.52 -4.81
C GLU A 126 6.79 13.57 -3.71
N ASN A 127 6.92 13.14 -2.46
CA ASN A 127 7.09 14.05 -1.34
C ASN A 127 8.59 14.22 -1.07
N HIS A 128 9.15 15.36 -1.45
CA HIS A 128 10.58 15.66 -1.25
C HIS A 128 10.89 16.26 0.15
N LEU A 129 10.10 15.91 1.17
CA LEU A 129 10.30 16.39 2.54
C LEU A 129 11.69 16.06 3.09
#